data_AF-A0A3E3DN78-F1
#
_entry.id   AF-A0A3E3DN78-F1
#
_cell.length_a   1.000
_cell.length_b   1.000
_cell.length_c   1.000
_cell.angle_alpha   90.00
_cell.angle_beta   90.00
_cell.angle_gamma   90.00
#
_symmetry.space_group_name_H-M   'P 1'
#
loop_
_entity.id
_entity.type
_entity.pdbx_description
1 polymer ?
#
loop_
_entity_poly.entity_id
_entity_poly.type
_entity_poly.pdbx_seq_one_letter_code
_entity_poly.pdbx_strand_id
1 'polypeptide(L)'
;MAILKRILNGHMNTFGRMGDLLMVGEALRERGNYMVWKRVRSQEDVDCMNETFGEFHDCCLKEVSFSTGGYVSEDLSMNVIGFPTARFLFQRQMRNPSVIEIEFRDIIQINIKPVEKNQGVDIIGAHLYLQDDIFFWSEKDYEFHDGNKDTYTWIAARFTQWRERDDLLGSQMVYMPD
;
A
#
# COMPACT_ATOMS: atom_id res chain seq x y z
N MET A 1 3.79 24.40 -11.94
CA MET A 1 3.94 25.75 -11.33
C MET A 1 2.85 26.76 -11.74
N ALA A 2 2.30 26.71 -12.96
CA ALA A 2 1.29 27.69 -13.42
C ALA A 2 -0.12 27.52 -12.80
N ILE A 3 -0.53 26.29 -12.52
CA ILE A 3 -1.82 25.98 -11.87
C ILE A 3 -1.85 26.52 -10.42
N LEU A 4 -0.71 26.41 -9.72
CA LEU A 4 -0.54 26.89 -8.35
C LEU A 4 -0.73 28.40 -8.22
N LYS A 5 -0.20 29.20 -9.17
CA LYS A 5 -0.39 30.66 -9.20
C LYS A 5 -1.82 31.09 -9.49
N ARG A 6 -2.57 30.31 -10.29
CA ARG A 6 -3.94 30.65 -10.69
C ARG A 6 -4.94 30.43 -9.55
N ILE A 7 -4.71 29.39 -8.73
CA ILE A 7 -5.51 29.11 -7.53
C ILE A 7 -5.23 30.15 -6.44
N LEU A 8 -3.95 30.51 -6.21
CA LEU A 8 -3.55 31.54 -5.26
C LEU A 8 -4.13 32.92 -5.61
N ASN A 9 -4.04 33.35 -6.87
CA ASN A 9 -4.50 34.69 -7.28
C ASN A 9 -6.02 34.83 -7.39
N GLY A 10 -6.75 33.74 -7.67
CA GLY A 10 -8.22 33.74 -7.71
C GLY A 10 -8.86 33.79 -6.32
N HIS A 11 -8.14 33.34 -5.29
CA HIS A 11 -8.61 33.29 -3.91
C HIS A 11 -8.20 34.52 -3.09
N MET A 12 -7.07 35.17 -3.36
CA MET A 12 -6.54 36.26 -2.54
C MET A 12 -7.42 37.52 -2.35
N ASN A 13 -8.55 37.66 -3.07
CA ASN A 13 -9.43 38.83 -2.90
C ASN A 13 -10.47 38.70 -1.79
N THR A 14 -10.50 37.59 -1.04
CA THR A 14 -11.41 37.41 0.10
C THR A 14 -10.72 36.62 1.23
N PHE A 15 -9.68 37.15 1.86
CA PHE A 15 -9.00 36.43 2.95
C PHE A 15 -8.92 37.24 4.23
N GLY A 16 -9.52 36.67 5.28
CA GLY A 16 -9.34 37.08 6.65
C GLY A 16 -9.61 35.90 7.58
N ARG A 17 -8.54 35.24 8.05
CA ARG A 17 -8.35 34.72 9.43
C ARG A 17 -7.22 33.66 9.46
N MET A 18 -6.51 33.60 10.59
CA MET A 18 -5.47 32.61 10.91
C MET A 18 -5.91 31.14 10.74
N GLY A 19 -7.23 30.87 10.75
CA GLY A 19 -7.78 29.53 10.50
C GLY A 19 -7.43 28.98 9.11
N ASP A 20 -7.38 29.83 8.09
CA ASP A 20 -7.12 29.37 6.71
C ASP A 20 -5.65 28.96 6.52
N LEU A 21 -4.71 29.62 7.22
CA LEU A 21 -3.30 29.21 7.23
C LEU A 21 -3.09 27.88 7.96
N LEU A 22 -3.86 27.61 9.02
CA LEU A 22 -3.80 26.34 9.75
C LEU A 22 -4.28 25.19 8.85
N MET A 23 -5.40 25.36 8.14
CA MET A 23 -5.93 24.36 7.20
C MET A 23 -4.95 24.08 6.04
N VAL A 24 -4.27 25.12 5.52
CA VAL A 24 -3.23 24.94 4.50
C VAL A 24 -2.02 24.19 5.06
N GLY A 25 -1.62 24.48 6.30
CA GLY A 25 -0.53 23.77 6.99
C GLY A 25 -0.86 22.30 7.27
N GLU A 26 -2.08 22.00 7.70
CA GLU A 26 -2.58 20.64 7.90
C GLU A 26 -2.67 19.88 6.58
N ALA A 27 -3.23 20.48 5.52
CA ALA A 27 -3.29 19.86 4.20
C ALA A 27 -1.90 19.61 3.59
N LEU A 28 -0.90 20.47 3.86
CA LEU A 28 0.48 20.24 3.45
C LEU A 28 1.16 19.14 4.28
N ARG A 29 0.83 19.04 5.58
CA ARG A 29 1.32 17.97 6.47
C ARG A 29 0.71 16.61 6.08
N GLU A 30 -0.58 16.56 5.78
CA GLU A 30 -1.28 15.37 5.28
C GLU A 30 -0.73 14.93 3.91
N ARG A 31 -0.56 15.85 2.95
CA ARG A 31 0.07 15.52 1.66
C ARG A 31 1.52 15.05 1.79
N GLY A 32 2.26 15.58 2.77
CA GLY A 32 3.60 15.11 3.10
C GLY A 32 3.60 13.68 3.63
N ASN A 33 2.59 13.32 4.45
CA ASN A 33 2.49 12.01 5.06
C ASN A 33 2.31 10.89 4.03
N TYR A 34 1.58 11.14 2.92
CA TYR A 34 1.37 10.14 1.87
C TYR A 34 2.62 9.74 1.09
N MET A 35 3.68 10.53 1.17
CA MET A 35 4.91 10.30 0.42
C MET A 35 6.01 9.64 1.26
N VAL A 36 5.81 9.49 2.57
CA VAL A 36 6.83 8.99 3.50
C VAL A 36 6.66 7.50 3.72
N TRP A 37 7.65 6.74 3.29
CA TRP A 37 7.75 5.31 3.60
C TRP A 37 8.19 5.09 5.05
N LYS A 38 7.41 4.30 5.77
CA LYS A 38 7.69 3.78 7.11
C LYS A 38 8.27 2.37 6.95
N ARG A 39 9.55 2.21 7.25
CA ARG A 39 10.23 0.91 7.12
C ARG A 39 9.91 0.02 8.32
N VAL A 40 9.63 -1.25 8.06
CA VAL A 40 9.39 -2.26 9.09
C VAL A 40 10.67 -3.07 9.28
N ARG A 41 11.16 -3.18 10.51
CA ARG A 41 12.44 -3.84 10.85
C ARG A 41 12.35 -4.78 12.04
N SER A 42 11.31 -4.69 12.85
CA SER A 42 11.13 -5.51 14.03
C SER A 42 9.67 -5.91 14.21
N GLN A 43 9.40 -6.76 15.21
CA GLN A 43 8.05 -7.15 15.57
C GLN A 43 7.24 -5.92 16.03
N GLU A 44 7.85 -4.99 16.76
CA GLU A 44 7.17 -3.77 17.21
C GLU A 44 6.73 -2.89 16.02
N ASP A 45 7.52 -2.83 14.94
CA ASP A 45 7.13 -2.12 13.73
C ASP A 45 5.96 -2.82 13.01
N VAL A 46 5.92 -4.17 13.05
CA VAL A 46 4.83 -4.98 12.49
C VAL A 46 3.55 -4.72 13.28
N ASP A 47 3.61 -4.83 14.61
CA ASP A 47 2.49 -4.59 15.51
C ASP A 47 1.95 -3.17 15.31
N CYS A 48 2.85 -2.16 15.27
CA CYS A 48 2.47 -0.78 15.02
C CYS A 48 1.79 -0.59 13.66
N MET A 49 2.28 -1.23 12.59
CA MET A 49 1.64 -1.16 11.27
C MET A 49 0.25 -1.78 11.29
N ASN A 50 0.13 -2.99 11.82
CA ASN A 50 -1.13 -3.72 11.82
C ASN A 50 -2.18 -2.97 12.66
N GLU A 51 -1.81 -2.52 13.88
CA GLU A 51 -2.69 -1.72 14.74
C GLU A 51 -3.12 -0.43 14.05
N THR A 52 -2.20 0.26 13.37
CA THR A 52 -2.51 1.51 12.65
C THR A 52 -3.54 1.30 11.56
N PHE A 53 -3.48 0.16 10.85
CA PHE A 53 -4.45 -0.16 9.81
C PHE A 53 -5.67 -0.94 10.32
N GLY A 54 -5.70 -1.27 11.61
CA GLY A 54 -6.78 -2.03 12.26
C GLY A 54 -6.81 -3.49 11.85
N GLU A 55 -5.66 -4.17 11.86
CA GLU A 55 -5.53 -5.61 11.60
C GLU A 55 -6.18 -6.06 10.28
N PHE A 56 -6.11 -5.17 9.27
CA PHE A 56 -6.74 -5.37 7.96
C PHE A 56 -8.24 -5.74 8.06
N HIS A 57 -8.92 -5.42 9.16
CA HIS A 57 -10.35 -5.62 9.29
C HIS A 57 -11.10 -4.72 8.32
N ASP A 58 -12.18 -5.29 7.77
CA ASP A 58 -13.10 -4.62 6.88
C ASP A 58 -12.40 -3.86 5.73
N CYS A 59 -11.36 -4.51 5.19
CA CYS A 59 -10.58 -3.97 4.09
C CYS A 59 -10.69 -4.84 2.84
N CYS A 60 -10.16 -4.36 1.73
CA CYS A 60 -9.94 -5.16 0.54
C CYS A 60 -8.51 -4.92 0.02
N LEU A 61 -7.92 -5.97 -0.54
CA LEU A 61 -6.75 -5.85 -1.38
C LEU A 61 -7.20 -5.30 -2.75
N LYS A 62 -7.06 -3.99 -2.92
CA LYS A 62 -7.60 -3.27 -4.08
C LYS A 62 -6.81 -3.56 -5.35
N GLU A 63 -5.49 -3.43 -5.28
CA GLU A 63 -4.59 -3.65 -6.42
C GLU A 63 -3.24 -4.21 -5.97
N VAL A 64 -2.66 -5.03 -6.84
CA VAL A 64 -1.31 -5.56 -6.71
C VAL A 64 -0.50 -5.14 -7.93
N SER A 65 0.67 -4.54 -7.71
CA SER A 65 1.70 -4.37 -8.72
C SER A 65 2.83 -5.36 -8.44
N PHE A 66 3.32 -6.06 -9.45
CA PHE A 66 4.45 -6.96 -9.34
C PHE A 66 5.43 -6.73 -10.49
N SER A 67 6.69 -6.54 -10.14
CA SER A 67 7.80 -6.44 -11.09
C SER A 67 8.83 -7.49 -10.73
N THR A 68 9.29 -8.26 -11.72
CA THR A 68 10.44 -9.16 -11.57
C THR A 68 11.75 -8.39 -11.58
N GLY A 69 11.76 -7.12 -12.00
CA GLY A 69 12.95 -6.29 -12.22
C GLY A 69 13.65 -6.55 -13.56
N GLY A 70 13.34 -7.65 -14.24
CA GLY A 70 13.86 -7.92 -15.58
C GLY A 70 13.19 -7.02 -16.63
N TYR A 71 13.94 -6.62 -17.64
CA TYR A 71 13.44 -5.80 -18.74
C TYR A 71 14.27 -6.01 -20.02
N VAL A 72 13.74 -5.52 -21.14
CA VAL A 72 14.47 -5.42 -22.40
C VAL A 72 14.69 -3.93 -22.67
N SER A 73 15.95 -3.56 -22.89
CA SER A 73 16.34 -2.18 -23.20
C SER A 73 15.88 -1.78 -24.61
N GLU A 74 15.95 -0.49 -24.93
CA GLU A 74 15.59 0.04 -26.25
C GLU A 74 16.43 -0.57 -27.40
N ASP A 75 17.65 -1.03 -27.11
CA ASP A 75 18.54 -1.70 -28.05
C ASP A 75 18.29 -3.22 -28.17
N LEU A 76 17.19 -3.71 -27.60
CA LEU A 76 16.79 -5.12 -27.54
C LEU A 76 17.72 -6.01 -26.70
N SER A 77 18.64 -5.43 -25.92
CA SER A 77 19.41 -6.18 -24.93
C SER A 77 18.54 -6.58 -23.74
N MET A 78 18.75 -7.79 -23.23
CA MET A 78 17.98 -8.33 -22.11
C MET A 78 18.71 -8.14 -20.79
N ASN A 79 18.04 -7.51 -19.82
CA ASN A 79 18.46 -7.53 -18.43
C ASN A 79 17.78 -8.70 -17.71
N VAL A 80 18.59 -9.69 -17.33
CA VAL A 80 18.13 -10.94 -16.72
C VAL A 80 18.24 -10.97 -15.20
N ILE A 81 18.84 -9.94 -14.57
CA ILE A 81 19.01 -9.88 -13.12
C ILE A 81 17.75 -9.25 -12.52
N GLY A 82 16.93 -10.08 -11.89
CA GLY A 82 15.69 -9.65 -11.26
C GLY A 82 15.88 -9.20 -9.80
N PHE A 83 15.18 -8.13 -9.43
CA PHE A 83 15.00 -7.69 -8.05
C PHE A 83 13.49 -7.62 -7.78
N PRO A 84 12.85 -8.77 -7.51
CA PRO A 84 11.40 -8.85 -7.47
C PRO A 84 10.85 -7.94 -6.38
N THR A 85 9.89 -7.10 -6.78
CA THR A 85 9.22 -6.13 -5.92
C THR A 85 7.73 -6.20 -6.16
N ALA A 86 6.96 -6.15 -5.08
CA ALA A 86 5.50 -6.11 -5.12
C ALA A 86 4.99 -4.92 -4.33
N ARG A 87 3.89 -4.32 -4.77
CA ARG A 87 3.15 -3.31 -4.02
C ARG A 87 1.71 -3.73 -3.88
N PHE A 88 1.26 -3.85 -2.64
CA PHE A 88 -0.11 -4.17 -2.30
C PHE A 88 -0.79 -2.89 -1.84
N LEU A 89 -1.91 -2.53 -2.47
CA LEU A 89 -2.73 -1.39 -2.10
C LEU A 89 -3.99 -1.89 -1.39
N PHE A 90 -4.17 -1.47 -0.15
CA PHE A 90 -5.34 -1.83 0.65
C PHE A 90 -6.25 -0.64 0.85
N GLN A 91 -7.56 -0.85 0.81
CA GLN A 91 -8.58 0.14 1.18
C GLN A 91 -9.48 -0.46 2.26
N ARG A 92 -9.84 0.32 3.29
CA ARG A 92 -10.74 -0.12 4.37
C ARG A 92 -11.87 0.85 4.65
N GLN A 93 -12.95 0.37 5.30
CA GLN A 93 -14.11 1.19 5.69
C GLN A 93 -13.90 2.02 6.98
N MET A 94 -12.66 2.47 7.24
CA MET A 94 -12.29 3.26 8.41
C MET A 94 -11.34 4.41 8.03
N ARG A 95 -11.32 5.49 8.81
CA ARG A 95 -10.41 6.63 8.63
C ARG A 95 -9.13 6.46 9.42
N ASN A 96 -8.09 7.20 9.05
CA ASN A 96 -6.81 7.33 9.77
C ASN A 96 -6.02 6.01 9.90
N PRO A 97 -5.45 5.48 8.82
CA PRO A 97 -5.69 5.83 7.41
C PRO A 97 -6.81 4.97 6.80
N SER A 98 -7.43 5.41 5.70
CA SER A 98 -8.34 4.59 4.90
C SER A 98 -7.65 3.71 3.87
N VAL A 99 -6.42 4.08 3.49
CA VAL A 99 -5.66 3.41 2.46
C VAL A 99 -4.20 3.32 2.89
N ILE A 100 -3.61 2.13 2.76
CA ILE A 100 -2.17 1.94 2.86
C ILE A 100 -1.64 1.25 1.62
N GLU A 101 -0.39 1.56 1.29
CA GLU A 101 0.40 0.85 0.30
C GLU A 101 1.58 0.18 1.01
N ILE A 102 1.74 -1.11 0.79
CA ILE A 102 2.84 -1.90 1.35
C ILE A 102 3.74 -2.36 0.20
N GLU A 103 5.03 -2.05 0.29
CA GLU A 103 6.04 -2.50 -0.67
C GLU A 103 6.87 -3.63 -0.08
N PHE A 104 6.88 -4.77 -0.78
CA PHE A 104 7.67 -5.94 -0.46
C PHE A 104 8.85 -6.04 -1.44
N ARG A 105 10.05 -6.27 -0.92
CA ARG A 105 11.28 -6.49 -1.70
C ARG A 105 11.99 -7.74 -1.23
N ASP A 106 12.91 -8.25 -2.05
CA ASP A 106 13.57 -9.53 -1.81
C ASP A 106 12.52 -10.63 -1.59
N ILE A 107 11.54 -10.66 -2.50
CA ILE A 107 10.39 -11.56 -2.45
C ILE A 107 10.90 -13.00 -2.57
N ILE A 108 10.48 -13.82 -1.60
CA ILE A 108 10.77 -15.26 -1.58
C ILE A 108 9.73 -15.97 -2.42
N GLN A 109 8.45 -15.67 -2.19
CA GLN A 109 7.33 -16.22 -2.95
C GLN A 109 6.09 -15.33 -2.80
N ILE A 110 5.26 -15.33 -3.84
CA ILE A 110 3.94 -14.71 -3.86
C ILE A 110 2.95 -15.70 -4.46
N ASN A 111 1.76 -15.81 -3.87
CA ASN A 111 0.60 -16.49 -4.46
C ASN A 111 -0.53 -15.48 -4.62
N ILE A 112 -1.11 -15.42 -5.81
CA ILE A 112 -2.27 -14.57 -6.09
C ILE A 112 -3.43 -15.49 -6.42
N LYS A 113 -4.46 -15.49 -5.57
CA LYS A 113 -5.68 -16.26 -5.75
C LYS A 113 -6.86 -15.31 -5.84
N PRO A 114 -7.41 -15.07 -7.04
CA PRO A 114 -8.64 -14.30 -7.18
C PRO A 114 -9.79 -14.99 -6.45
N VAL A 115 -10.62 -14.16 -5.82
CA VAL A 115 -11.87 -14.57 -5.18
C VAL A 115 -12.83 -15.13 -6.23
N GLU A 116 -13.59 -16.18 -5.88
CA GLU A 116 -14.53 -16.81 -6.80
C GLU A 116 -15.75 -15.93 -7.09
N LYS A 117 -16.45 -16.25 -8.18
CA LYS A 117 -17.67 -15.54 -8.57
C LYS A 117 -18.70 -15.60 -7.43
N ASN A 118 -19.29 -14.46 -7.09
CA ASN A 118 -20.30 -14.27 -6.04
C ASN A 118 -19.79 -14.34 -4.59
N GLN A 119 -18.48 -14.34 -4.36
CA GLN A 119 -17.91 -14.14 -3.03
C GLN A 119 -17.50 -12.69 -2.81
N GLY A 120 -17.56 -12.25 -1.54
CA GLY A 120 -17.06 -10.95 -1.14
C GLY A 120 -15.53 -10.92 -1.22
N VAL A 121 -14.99 -9.77 -1.63
CA VAL A 121 -13.54 -9.51 -1.65
C VAL A 121 -13.04 -8.86 -0.35
N ASP A 122 -13.91 -8.81 0.66
CA ASP A 122 -13.63 -8.27 1.97
C ASP A 122 -12.72 -9.20 2.78
N ILE A 123 -11.69 -8.60 3.35
CA ILE A 123 -10.80 -9.21 4.31
C ILE A 123 -11.43 -8.99 5.67
N ILE A 124 -11.91 -10.08 6.26
CA ILE A 124 -12.56 -10.09 7.57
C ILE A 124 -11.52 -9.92 8.69
N GLY A 125 -10.25 -10.26 8.44
CA GLY A 125 -9.13 -10.07 9.37
C GLY A 125 -7.87 -10.74 8.82
N ALA A 126 -6.75 -10.04 8.88
CA ALA A 126 -5.45 -10.50 8.40
C ALA A 126 -4.33 -9.70 9.08
N HIS A 127 -3.12 -10.22 9.12
CA HIS A 127 -2.00 -9.53 9.76
C HIS A 127 -0.74 -9.67 8.91
N LEU A 128 0.17 -8.71 9.03
CA LEU A 128 1.57 -8.93 8.67
C LEU A 128 2.24 -9.64 9.84
N TYR A 129 3.06 -10.64 9.55
CA TYR A 129 3.85 -11.39 10.53
C TYR A 129 5.34 -11.20 10.22
N LEU A 130 6.17 -11.27 11.26
CA LEU A 130 7.62 -11.40 11.15
C LEU A 130 8.06 -12.68 11.84
N GLN A 131 8.59 -13.62 11.07
CA GLN A 131 9.13 -14.89 11.59
C GLN A 131 10.42 -15.22 10.86
N ASP A 132 11.47 -15.58 11.59
CA ASP A 132 12.78 -15.97 11.02
C ASP A 132 13.32 -14.98 9.96
N ASP A 133 13.22 -13.68 10.26
CA ASP A 133 13.59 -12.57 9.37
C ASP A 133 12.82 -12.51 8.03
N ILE A 134 11.63 -13.13 7.98
CA ILE A 134 10.73 -13.13 6.84
C ILE A 134 9.43 -12.43 7.23
N PHE A 135 9.08 -11.41 6.46
CA PHE A 135 7.77 -10.79 6.50
C PHE A 135 6.79 -11.64 5.70
N PHE A 136 5.67 -11.98 6.32
CA PHE A 136 4.61 -12.76 5.71
C PHE A 136 3.28 -12.02 5.84
N TRP A 137 2.52 -11.93 4.75
CA TRP A 137 1.14 -11.45 4.79
C TRP A 137 0.25 -12.42 4.02
N SER A 138 -0.93 -12.69 4.53
CA SER A 138 -1.93 -13.57 3.93
C SER A 138 -3.32 -12.97 4.09
N GLU A 139 -4.18 -13.15 3.09
CA GLU A 139 -5.58 -12.74 3.08
C GLU A 139 -6.42 -13.39 4.21
N LYS A 140 -5.92 -14.50 4.77
CA LYS A 140 -6.45 -15.15 5.97
C LYS A 140 -5.39 -15.24 7.04
N ASP A 141 -5.80 -15.10 8.29
CA ASP A 141 -5.01 -15.44 9.48
C ASP A 141 -4.65 -16.94 9.43
N TYR A 142 -3.49 -17.23 8.85
CA TYR A 142 -3.08 -18.56 8.41
C TYR A 142 -1.56 -18.71 8.51
N GLU A 143 -1.10 -19.85 8.99
CA GLU A 143 0.33 -20.13 9.13
C GLU A 143 0.95 -20.54 7.79
N PHE A 144 2.04 -19.88 7.39
CA PHE A 144 2.77 -20.14 6.13
C PHE A 144 3.12 -21.62 5.86
N HIS A 145 3.17 -22.45 6.91
CA HIS A 145 3.52 -23.87 6.85
C HIS A 145 2.38 -24.83 6.56
N ASP A 146 1.12 -24.38 6.54
CA ASP A 146 -0.01 -25.29 6.25
C ASP A 146 -0.14 -25.54 4.73
N GLY A 147 -0.44 -26.78 4.35
CA GLY A 147 -0.54 -27.26 2.97
C GLY A 147 -1.65 -26.62 2.13
N ASN A 148 -2.61 -25.93 2.75
CA ASN A 148 -3.68 -25.20 2.05
C ASN A 148 -3.33 -23.75 1.68
N LYS A 149 -2.07 -23.31 1.87
CA LYS A 149 -1.67 -21.90 1.72
C LYS A 149 -1.99 -21.33 0.33
N ASP A 150 -1.91 -22.16 -0.70
CA ASP A 150 -2.11 -21.75 -2.09
C ASP A 150 -3.60 -21.53 -2.44
N THR A 151 -4.51 -21.75 -1.48
CA THR A 151 -5.94 -21.42 -1.62
C THR A 151 -6.27 -19.95 -1.30
N TYR A 152 -5.29 -19.15 -0.87
CA TYR A 152 -5.43 -17.74 -0.51
C TYR A 152 -4.35 -16.85 -1.14
N THR A 153 -4.59 -15.55 -1.27
CA THR A 153 -3.54 -14.61 -1.67
C THR A 153 -2.57 -14.39 -0.50
N TRP A 154 -1.26 -14.54 -0.75
CA TRP A 154 -0.23 -14.33 0.27
C TRP A 154 1.12 -13.92 -0.35
N ILE A 155 1.99 -13.33 0.47
CA ILE A 155 3.35 -12.94 0.08
C ILE A 155 4.34 -13.16 1.23
N ALA A 156 5.55 -13.63 0.88
CA ALA A 156 6.69 -13.76 1.77
C ALA A 156 7.89 -12.96 1.21
N ALA A 157 8.52 -12.13 2.04
CA ALA A 157 9.60 -11.22 1.62
C ALA A 157 10.59 -10.92 2.76
N ARG A 158 11.81 -10.53 2.43
CA ARG A 158 12.84 -10.17 3.45
C ARG A 158 12.86 -8.70 3.81
N PHE A 159 12.13 -7.88 3.08
CA PHE A 159 12.04 -6.45 3.31
C PHE A 159 10.61 -5.97 3.07
N THR A 160 10.11 -5.14 3.98
CA THR A 160 8.87 -4.41 3.75
C THR A 160 8.92 -2.99 4.31
N GLN A 161 8.13 -2.12 3.69
CA GLN A 161 7.84 -0.78 4.15
C GLN A 161 6.43 -0.38 3.70
N TRP A 162 5.81 0.53 4.42
CA TRP A 162 4.44 0.95 4.11
C TRP A 162 4.29 2.47 4.15
N ARG A 163 3.23 2.98 3.54
CA ARG A 163 2.85 4.39 3.63
C ARG A 163 1.34 4.55 3.55
N GLU A 164 0.85 5.63 4.11
CA GLU A 164 -0.56 6.03 3.98
C GLU A 164 -0.81 6.55 2.56
N ARG A 165 -1.97 6.27 1.97
CA ARG A 165 -2.33 6.67 0.61
C ARG A 165 -3.80 7.05 0.49
N ASP A 166 -4.34 7.78 1.45
CA ASP A 166 -5.76 8.18 1.44
C ASP A 166 -6.12 9.00 0.19
N ASP A 167 -5.13 9.56 -0.51
CA ASP A 167 -5.24 10.17 -1.84
C ASP A 167 -5.72 9.20 -2.93
N LEU A 168 -5.56 7.89 -2.73
CA LEU A 168 -5.95 6.81 -3.64
C LEU A 168 -7.26 6.11 -3.25
N LEU A 169 -8.01 6.65 -2.27
CA LEU A 169 -9.30 6.07 -1.91
C LEU A 169 -10.30 6.20 -3.06
N GLY A 170 -10.99 5.11 -3.37
CA GLY A 170 -12.05 5.09 -4.38
C GLY A 170 -11.82 4.07 -5.48
N SER A 171 -12.58 4.23 -6.57
CA SER A 171 -12.69 3.21 -7.62
C SER A 171 -11.61 3.28 -8.71
N GLN A 172 -10.92 4.41 -8.84
CA GLN A 172 -9.93 4.63 -9.91
C GLN A 172 -8.76 3.64 -9.81
N MET A 173 -8.26 3.18 -10.96
CA MET A 173 -7.11 2.29 -11.01
C MET A 173 -5.80 3.06 -10.78
N VAL A 174 -4.88 2.44 -10.05
CA VAL A 174 -3.61 3.04 -9.63
C VAL A 174 -2.43 2.48 -10.41
N TYR A 175 -2.31 1.15 -10.48
CA TYR A 175 -1.21 0.46 -11.15
C TYR A 175 -1.56 0.01 -12.56
N MET A 176 -2.85 -0.11 -12.87
CA MET A 176 -3.37 -0.47 -14.19
C MET A 176 -4.23 0.67 -14.75
N PRO A 177 -3.63 1.86 -15.03
CA PRO A 177 -4.38 2.97 -15.61
C PRO A 177 -4.84 2.60 -17.03
N ASP A 178 -6.01 3.13 -17.41
CA ASP A 178 -6.59 3.02 -18.76
C ASP A 178 -5.78 3.80 -19.81
#